data_AF-A0AAF0M9A7-F1
#
_entry.id   AF-A0AAF0M9A7-F1
#
_cell.length_a   1.000
_cell.length_b   1.000
_cell.length_c   1.000
_cell.angle_alpha   90.00
_cell.angle_beta   90.00
_cell.angle_gamma   90.00
#
_symmetry.space_group_name_H-M   'P 1'
#
loop_
_entity.id
_entity.type
_entity.pdbx_description
1 polymer ?
#
loop_
_entity_poly.entity_id
_entity_poly.type
_entity_poly.pdbx_seq_one_letter_code
_entity_poly.pdbx_strand_id
1 'polypeptide(L)'
;MHRSTTLAATLITAVLTASLTACSSTAPDGRGTPPAADPTANAEETRYGECINGNETILASDLEREQEQSFGDCASISVVGKAPAGSVIRLGTVEVLVVEGDEATISVDTAQRIVVPGSHNKITHGGESSVEDHGADNTITAQ
;
A
#
# COMPACT_ATOMS: atom_id res chain seq x y z
N MET A 1 -13.51 -73.70 -13.97
CA MET A 1 -13.86 -74.41 -12.72
C MET A 1 -13.85 -73.41 -11.58
N HIS A 2 -14.89 -73.47 -10.75
CA HIS A 2 -15.16 -72.79 -9.47
C HIS A 2 -15.48 -71.29 -9.43
N ARG A 3 -16.76 -71.07 -9.08
CA ARG A 3 -17.50 -69.85 -8.76
C ARG A 3 -17.32 -69.44 -7.29
N SER A 4 -17.89 -68.27 -6.96
CA SER A 4 -18.65 -67.94 -5.73
C SER A 4 -17.90 -67.12 -4.67
N THR A 5 -18.18 -65.80 -4.59
CA THR A 5 -19.01 -65.06 -3.57
C THR A 5 -18.31 -64.89 -2.21
N THR A 6 -18.32 -63.75 -1.51
CA THR A 6 -19.47 -63.27 -0.70
C THR A 6 -19.09 -61.98 0.09
N LEU A 7 -19.98 -60.96 0.03
CA LEU A 7 -20.46 -59.98 1.04
C LEU A 7 -19.54 -59.05 1.90
N ALA A 8 -19.98 -57.78 1.91
CA ALA A 8 -20.34 -56.91 3.04
C ALA A 8 -19.30 -56.06 3.82
N ALA A 9 -19.43 -54.75 3.57
CA ALA A 9 -19.70 -53.66 4.52
C ALA A 9 -18.89 -53.52 5.82
N THR A 10 -18.27 -52.34 6.01
CA THR A 10 -18.43 -51.56 7.26
C THR A 10 -18.02 -50.09 7.06
N LEU A 11 -18.95 -49.18 7.35
CA LEU A 11 -18.70 -47.76 7.60
C LEU A 11 -17.95 -47.61 8.93
N ILE A 12 -16.95 -46.73 8.99
CA ILE A 12 -16.54 -46.10 10.26
C ILE A 12 -16.35 -44.60 10.00
N THR A 13 -17.37 -43.83 10.41
CA THR A 13 -17.35 -42.38 10.51
C THR A 13 -16.70 -42.01 11.84
N ALA A 14 -15.53 -41.36 11.82
CA ALA A 14 -14.94 -40.77 13.03
C ALA A 14 -15.19 -39.26 13.00
N VAL A 15 -16.22 -38.81 13.71
CA VAL A 15 -16.48 -37.38 13.99
C VAL A 15 -15.61 -36.99 15.19
N LEU A 16 -14.55 -36.23 14.95
CA LEU A 16 -13.79 -35.54 16.00
C LEU A 16 -14.53 -34.24 16.37
N THR A 17 -15.36 -34.30 17.41
CA THR A 17 -15.91 -33.11 18.07
C THR A 17 -14.85 -32.56 19.02
N ALA A 18 -14.07 -31.58 18.56
CA ALA A 18 -13.27 -30.75 19.45
C ALA A 18 -14.20 -29.72 20.12
N SER A 19 -14.59 -30.00 21.35
CA SER A 19 -15.23 -29.04 22.26
C SER A 19 -14.24 -27.91 22.61
N LEU A 20 -14.32 -26.77 21.92
CA LEU A 20 -13.73 -25.51 22.39
C LEU A 20 -14.63 -24.92 23.47
N THR A 21 -14.50 -25.43 24.70
CA THR A 21 -14.96 -24.72 25.89
C THR A 21 -13.77 -24.09 26.58
N ALA A 22 -13.95 -22.82 26.95
CA ALA A 22 -13.11 -21.97 27.80
C ALA A 22 -12.16 -21.00 27.08
N CYS A 23 -12.67 -19.80 26.79
CA CYS A 23 -11.99 -18.53 27.03
C CYS A 23 -13.01 -17.37 27.10
N SER A 24 -14.04 -17.51 27.93
CA SER A 24 -14.76 -16.32 28.42
C SER A 24 -14.04 -15.86 29.68
N SER A 25 -12.94 -15.11 29.49
CA SER A 25 -12.41 -14.28 30.57
C SER A 25 -13.30 -13.04 30.66
N THR A 26 -14.15 -12.99 31.68
CA THR A 26 -14.89 -11.79 32.03
C THR A 26 -13.91 -10.81 32.67
N ALA A 27 -13.17 -10.08 31.85
CA ALA A 27 -12.52 -8.85 32.30
C ALA A 27 -13.62 -7.80 32.52
N PRO A 28 -13.54 -6.95 33.56
CA PRO A 28 -14.48 -5.85 33.71
C PRO A 28 -14.37 -4.93 32.49
N ASP A 29 -15.50 -4.71 31.81
CA ASP A 29 -15.61 -3.86 30.63
C ASP A 29 -15.23 -2.42 31.00
N GLY A 30 -13.95 -2.08 30.84
CA GLY A 30 -13.45 -0.70 30.77
C GLY A 30 -13.71 -0.04 29.42
N ARG A 31 -14.62 -0.60 28.59
CA ARG A 31 -15.03 0.03 27.34
C ARG A 31 -16.02 1.14 27.66
N GLY A 32 -15.49 2.35 27.83
CA GLY A 32 -16.32 3.54 27.66
C GLY A 32 -17.09 3.41 26.35
N THR A 33 -18.38 3.75 26.37
CA THR A 33 -19.19 3.82 25.15
C THR A 33 -18.45 4.72 24.15
N PRO A 34 -18.22 4.28 22.90
CA PRO A 34 -17.67 5.16 21.88
C PRO A 34 -18.55 6.42 21.81
N PRO A 35 -17.96 7.63 21.72
CA PRO A 35 -18.75 8.83 21.53
C PRO A 35 -19.69 8.63 20.35
N ALA A 36 -20.94 9.06 20.50
CA ALA A 36 -21.91 8.99 19.42
C ALA A 36 -21.36 9.74 18.20
N ALA A 37 -21.46 9.13 17.02
CA ALA A 37 -21.08 9.78 15.77
C ALA A 37 -21.84 11.11 15.65
N ASP A 38 -21.11 12.20 15.39
CA ASP A 38 -21.72 13.51 15.23
C ASP A 38 -22.51 13.54 13.92
N PRO A 39 -23.84 13.73 13.93
CA PRO A 39 -24.66 13.74 12.72
C PRO A 39 -24.35 14.92 11.79
N THR A 40 -23.49 15.84 12.21
CA THR A 40 -23.05 17.02 11.45
C THR A 40 -21.63 16.90 10.90
N ALA A 41 -20.93 15.80 11.15
CA ALA A 41 -19.61 15.56 10.57
C ALA A 41 -19.73 15.43 9.05
N ASN A 42 -19.21 16.43 8.33
CA ASN A 42 -19.05 16.34 6.88
C ASN A 42 -17.78 15.52 6.58
N ALA A 43 -17.85 14.66 5.57
CA ALA A 43 -16.64 14.03 5.04
C ALA A 43 -15.74 15.12 4.46
N GLU A 44 -14.48 15.18 4.92
CA GLU A 44 -13.48 16.03 4.29
C GLU A 44 -13.19 15.46 2.90
N GLU A 45 -13.14 16.34 1.88
CA GLU A 45 -12.75 15.93 0.53
C GLU A 45 -11.29 15.45 0.54
N THR A 46 -11.04 14.31 -0.10
CA THR A 46 -9.67 13.81 -0.29
C THR A 46 -8.92 14.78 -1.20
N ARG A 47 -7.79 15.30 -0.71
CA ARG A 47 -6.91 16.20 -1.46
C ARG A 47 -5.66 15.45 -1.90
N TYR A 48 -5.40 15.46 -3.20
CA TYR A 48 -4.20 14.89 -3.81
C TYR A 48 -3.29 16.02 -4.31
N GLY A 49 -1.98 15.79 -4.29
CA GLY A 49 -1.01 16.80 -4.74
C GLY A 49 -0.86 18.00 -3.79
N GLU A 50 -1.32 17.86 -2.54
CA GLU A 50 -1.19 18.86 -1.48
C GLU A 50 -0.49 18.23 -0.27
N CYS A 51 0.59 18.86 0.20
CA CYS A 51 1.25 18.45 1.44
C CYS A 51 0.44 18.93 2.65
N ILE A 52 -0.27 18.00 3.30
CA ILE A 52 -1.13 18.27 4.45
C ILE A 52 -0.55 17.54 5.66
N ASN A 53 -0.21 18.30 6.71
CA ASN A 53 0.44 17.76 7.91
C ASN A 53 1.70 16.93 7.60
N GLY A 54 2.49 17.38 6.62
CA GLY A 54 3.74 16.71 6.21
C GLY A 54 3.55 15.44 5.38
N ASN A 55 2.33 15.14 4.94
CA ASN A 55 2.04 13.98 4.10
C ASN A 55 1.36 14.42 2.81
N GLU A 56 1.77 13.83 1.70
CA GLU A 56 1.18 14.07 0.39
C GLU A 56 0.96 12.75 -0.35
N THR A 57 -0.19 12.62 -1.00
CA THR A 57 -0.44 11.56 -1.97
C THR A 57 -0.57 12.17 -3.35
N ILE A 58 0.25 11.70 -4.28
CA ILE A 58 0.21 12.07 -5.69
C ILE A 58 -0.43 10.91 -6.46
N LEU A 59 -1.55 11.20 -7.10
CA LEU A 59 -2.22 10.23 -7.98
C LEU A 59 -1.62 10.36 -9.39
N ALA A 60 -0.65 9.50 -9.72
CA ALA A 60 0.09 9.58 -10.98
C ALA A 60 -0.81 9.39 -12.22
N SER A 61 -1.95 8.71 -12.07
CA SER A 61 -2.93 8.54 -13.15
C SER A 61 -3.65 9.83 -13.54
N ASP A 62 -3.64 10.85 -12.67
CA ASP A 62 -4.31 12.13 -12.91
C ASP A 62 -3.39 13.14 -13.62
N LEU A 63 -2.12 12.78 -13.81
CA LEU A 63 -1.19 13.60 -14.57
C LEU A 63 -1.60 13.67 -16.04
N GLU A 64 -1.13 14.72 -16.70
CA GLU A 64 -1.31 14.84 -18.14
C GLU A 64 -0.14 14.16 -18.88
N ARG A 65 -0.45 13.48 -20.00
CA ARG A 65 0.55 12.81 -20.84
C ARG A 65 1.56 13.82 -21.37
N GLU A 66 2.84 13.42 -21.43
CA GLU A 66 3.95 14.26 -21.93
C GLU A 66 4.10 15.60 -21.20
N GLN A 67 3.60 15.70 -19.96
CA GLN A 67 3.71 16.91 -19.15
C GLN A 67 4.43 16.67 -17.84
N GLU A 68 5.02 17.75 -17.37
CA GLU A 68 5.72 17.79 -16.10
C GLU A 68 4.85 18.48 -15.06
N GLN A 69 4.74 17.86 -13.88
CA GLN A 69 4.06 18.46 -12.74
C GLN A 69 5.03 18.53 -11.56
N SER A 70 5.09 19.71 -10.94
CA SER A 70 5.96 19.98 -9.80
C SER A 70 5.19 20.02 -8.51
N PHE A 71 5.75 19.37 -7.50
CA PHE A 71 5.28 19.32 -6.13
C PHE A 71 6.42 19.80 -5.23
N GLY A 72 6.07 20.54 -4.18
CA GLY A 72 7.04 21.20 -3.31
C GLY A 72 7.70 20.24 -2.31
N ASP A 73 8.27 20.83 -1.26
CA ASP A 73 8.80 20.08 -0.12
C ASP A 73 7.66 19.46 0.69
N CYS A 74 7.84 18.20 1.09
CA CYS A 74 6.93 17.52 2.01
C CYS A 74 7.68 16.43 2.77
N ALA A 75 7.37 16.21 4.04
CA ALA A 75 8.10 15.21 4.83
C ALA A 75 7.94 13.80 4.25
N SER A 76 6.73 13.43 3.85
CA SER A 76 6.42 12.12 3.25
C SER A 76 5.56 12.28 2.00
N ILE A 77 5.96 11.66 0.91
CA ILE A 77 5.20 11.61 -0.35
C ILE A 77 4.96 10.15 -0.75
N SER A 78 3.71 9.79 -1.04
CA SER A 78 3.36 8.54 -1.73
C SER A 78 2.86 8.83 -3.15
N VAL A 79 3.49 8.19 -4.14
CA VAL A 79 3.08 8.24 -5.55
C VAL A 79 2.33 6.95 -5.86
N VAL A 80 1.05 7.07 -6.21
CA VAL A 80 0.14 5.94 -6.45
C VAL A 80 -0.43 5.96 -7.86
N GLY A 81 -0.75 4.78 -8.39
CA GLY A 81 -1.36 4.63 -9.71
C GLY A 81 -0.37 4.63 -10.88
N LYS A 82 -0.86 4.28 -12.07
CA LYS A 82 -0.03 4.19 -13.28
C LYS A 82 0.12 5.56 -13.92
N ALA A 83 1.37 6.00 -14.10
CA ALA A 83 1.66 7.27 -14.77
C ALA A 83 1.37 7.19 -16.28
N PRO A 84 0.78 8.23 -16.89
CA PRO A 84 0.70 8.35 -18.33
C PRO A 84 2.08 8.45 -18.97
N ALA A 85 2.22 7.88 -20.16
CA ALA A 85 3.48 7.91 -20.91
C ALA A 85 4.06 9.33 -21.05
N GLY A 86 5.35 9.49 -20.80
CA GLY A 86 6.05 10.76 -20.94
C GLY A 86 5.73 11.80 -19.86
N SER A 87 4.85 11.50 -18.89
CA SER A 87 4.64 12.39 -17.74
C SER A 87 5.86 12.36 -16.80
N VAL A 88 6.13 13.49 -16.14
CA VAL A 88 7.25 13.65 -15.20
C VAL A 88 6.75 14.27 -13.90
N ILE A 89 7.12 13.67 -12.77
CA ILE A 89 6.86 14.17 -11.43
C ILE A 89 8.14 14.82 -10.90
N ARG A 90 8.10 16.11 -10.57
CA ARG A 90 9.19 16.82 -9.88
C ARG A 90 8.82 17.00 -8.41
N LEU A 91 9.69 16.62 -7.51
CA LEU A 91 9.51 16.74 -6.07
C LEU A 91 10.63 17.59 -5.47
N GLY A 92 10.31 18.41 -4.47
CA GLY A 92 11.30 19.13 -3.67
C GLY A 92 12.07 18.20 -2.70
N THR A 93 12.45 18.73 -1.55
CA THR A 93 13.06 17.93 -0.48
C THR A 93 12.00 17.09 0.23
N VAL A 94 12.26 15.79 0.33
CA VAL A 94 11.42 14.83 1.06
C VAL A 94 12.25 13.99 2.03
N GLU A 95 11.66 13.58 3.15
CA GLU A 95 12.31 12.62 4.05
C GLU A 95 12.06 11.20 3.54
N VAL A 96 10.80 10.91 3.20
CA VAL A 96 10.36 9.60 2.71
C VAL A 96 9.61 9.75 1.39
N LEU A 97 10.09 9.03 0.38
CA LEU A 97 9.38 8.83 -0.88
C LEU A 97 8.93 7.37 -0.99
N VAL A 98 7.64 7.13 -1.14
CA VAL A 98 7.07 5.81 -1.46
C VAL A 98 6.51 5.84 -2.87
N VAL A 99 6.92 4.90 -3.72
CA VAL A 99 6.47 4.80 -5.11
C VAL A 99 5.71 3.50 -5.30
N GLU A 100 4.40 3.56 -5.05
CA GLU A 100 3.46 2.46 -5.21
C GLU A 100 2.91 2.35 -6.64
N GLY A 101 3.05 3.44 -7.42
CA GLY A 101 2.66 3.51 -8.82
C GLY A 101 3.60 2.78 -9.78
N ASP A 102 3.16 2.69 -11.04
CA ASP A 102 3.90 2.04 -12.13
C ASP A 102 4.21 3.04 -13.25
N GLU A 103 5.30 2.77 -13.98
CA GLU A 103 5.75 3.55 -15.15
C GLU A 103 6.01 5.05 -14.86
N ALA A 104 6.18 5.42 -13.59
CA ALA A 104 6.40 6.80 -13.20
C ALA A 104 7.82 7.24 -13.50
N THR A 105 7.97 8.46 -14.03
CA THR A 105 9.26 9.15 -14.09
C THR A 105 9.28 10.24 -13.02
N ILE A 106 10.16 10.09 -12.03
CA ILE A 106 10.23 10.92 -10.84
C ILE A 106 11.63 11.53 -10.73
N SER A 107 11.68 12.82 -10.43
CA SER A 107 12.89 13.58 -10.13
C SER A 107 12.68 14.28 -8.79
N VAL A 108 13.44 13.88 -7.78
CA VAL A 108 13.35 14.44 -6.43
C VAL A 108 14.64 15.17 -6.07
N ASP A 109 14.54 16.41 -5.59
CA ASP A 109 15.70 17.22 -5.25
C ASP A 109 16.57 16.50 -4.21
N THR A 110 15.96 16.02 -3.13
CA THR A 110 16.61 15.13 -2.16
C THR A 110 15.60 14.20 -1.50
N ALA A 111 15.95 12.94 -1.29
CA ALA A 111 15.14 12.00 -0.51
C ALA A 111 16.01 11.21 0.47
N GLN A 112 15.72 11.23 1.77
CA GLN A 112 16.51 10.47 2.75
C GLN A 112 16.25 8.96 2.64
N ARG A 113 15.00 8.58 2.34
CA ARG A 113 14.57 7.20 2.11
C ARG A 113 13.66 7.11 0.90
N ILE A 114 13.92 6.14 0.03
CA ILE A 114 13.09 5.82 -1.13
C ILE A 114 12.65 4.35 -1.02
N VAL A 115 11.35 4.10 -1.06
CA VAL A 115 10.76 2.76 -1.04
C VAL A 115 9.93 2.56 -2.30
N VAL A 116 10.23 1.55 -3.10
CA VAL A 116 9.62 1.35 -4.43
C VAL A 116 8.97 -0.02 -4.52
N PRO A 117 7.72 -0.17 -4.05
CA PRO A 117 6.96 -1.40 -4.29
C PRO A 117 6.39 -1.52 -5.72
N GLY A 118 6.21 -0.41 -6.43
CA GLY A 118 5.73 -0.39 -7.82
C GLY A 118 6.82 -0.78 -8.83
N SER A 119 6.45 -0.91 -10.11
CA SER A 119 7.35 -1.44 -11.16
C SER A 119 7.54 -0.48 -12.35
N HIS A 120 8.64 -0.67 -13.10
CA HIS A 120 8.99 0.11 -14.29
C HIS A 120 9.17 1.62 -14.03
N ASN A 121 9.47 1.99 -12.79
CA ASN A 121 9.67 3.38 -12.40
C ASN A 121 11.09 3.86 -12.73
N LYS A 122 11.22 5.12 -13.10
CA LYS A 122 12.49 5.82 -13.28
C LYS A 122 12.59 6.91 -12.24
N ILE A 123 13.47 6.75 -11.26
CA ILE A 123 13.63 7.68 -10.14
C ILE A 123 15.03 8.27 -10.20
N THR A 124 15.09 9.58 -10.25
CA THR A 124 16.32 10.35 -10.09
C THR A 124 16.25 11.09 -8.76
N HIS A 125 17.27 10.97 -7.93
CA HIS A 125 17.31 11.66 -6.63
C HIS A 125 18.64 12.37 -6.42
N GLY A 126 18.60 13.58 -5.86
CA GLY A 126 19.80 14.19 -5.30
C GLY A 126 20.07 13.71 -3.87
N GLY A 127 21.30 13.93 -3.42
CA GLY A 127 21.75 13.58 -2.07
C GLY A 127 21.84 12.07 -1.80
N GLU A 128 22.36 11.75 -0.62
CA GLU A 128 22.44 10.37 -0.14
C GLU A 128 21.05 9.85 0.25
N SER A 129 20.73 8.63 -0.15
CA SER A 129 19.43 8.02 0.11
C SER A 129 19.56 6.55 0.49
N SER A 130 18.71 6.09 1.42
CA SER A 130 18.46 4.68 1.63
C SER A 130 17.38 4.21 0.65
N VAL A 131 17.75 3.32 -0.27
CA VAL A 131 16.85 2.81 -1.32
C VAL A 131 16.43 1.37 -1.02
N GLU A 132 15.12 1.15 -0.99
CA GLU A 132 14.48 -0.16 -0.86
C GLU A 132 13.57 -0.41 -2.07
N ASP A 133 14.11 -1.08 -3.07
CA ASP A 133 13.36 -1.47 -4.27
C ASP A 133 12.78 -2.88 -4.09
N HIS A 134 11.45 -2.96 -4.04
CA HIS A 134 10.69 -4.20 -3.88
C HIS A 134 9.90 -4.56 -5.14
N GLY A 135 9.99 -3.73 -6.19
CA GLY A 135 9.30 -3.91 -7.46
C GLY A 135 10.14 -4.60 -8.53
N ALA A 136 9.68 -4.52 -9.78
CA ALA A 136 10.39 -5.06 -10.93
C ALA A 136 10.76 -3.95 -11.92
N ASP A 137 11.93 -4.10 -12.56
CA ASP A 137 12.38 -3.26 -13.68
C ASP A 137 12.43 -1.75 -13.39
N ASN A 138 12.66 -1.38 -12.13
CA ASN A 138 12.89 0.00 -11.73
C ASN A 138 14.32 0.45 -12.06
N THR A 139 14.49 1.73 -12.34
CA THR A 139 15.80 2.39 -12.50
C THR A 139 15.89 3.53 -11.50
N ILE A 140 16.80 3.43 -10.54
CA ILE A 140 16.97 4.42 -9.47
C ILE A 140 18.40 4.95 -9.54
N THR A 141 18.55 6.27 -9.74
CA THR A 141 19.84 6.92 -10.00
C THR A 141 20.05 8.12 -9.09
N ALA A 142 21.19 8.17 -8.41
CA ALA A 142 21.64 9.34 -7.67
C ALA A 142 22.28 10.39 -8.61
N GLN A 143 22.10 11.69 -8.32
CA GLN A 143 22.72 12.81 -9.04
C GLN A 143 23.57 13.72 -8.13
#